data_AF-A0A2D5EGS2-F1
#
_entry.id   AF-A0A2D5EGS2-F1
#
_cell.length_a   1.000
_cell.length_b   1.000
_cell.length_c   1.000
_cell.angle_alpha   90.00
_cell.angle_beta   90.00
_cell.angle_gamma   90.00
#
_symmetry.space_group_name_H-M   'P 1'
#
loop_
_entity.id
_entity.type
_entity.pdbx_description
1 polymer ?
#
loop_
_entity_poly.entity_id
_entity_poly.type
_entity_poly.pdbx_seq_one_letter_code
_entity_poly.pdbx_strand_id
1 'polypeptide(L)'
;MQIRLANPRGFCAGVDRAIEIVNRALDVFGAPIYVRHEVVHNKFVVDNLRNRGAIFVDELDEVPDDKLVIFSAHGVSQAVQNEA
;
A
#
# COMPACT_ATOMS: atom_id res chain seq x y z
N MET A 1 31.14 -17.42 -15.62
CA MET A 1 30.57 -16.79 -14.41
C MET A 1 29.34 -17.60 -13.99
N GLN A 2 29.29 -18.13 -12.77
CA GLN A 2 28.14 -18.87 -12.26
C GLN A 2 27.31 -17.97 -11.34
N ILE A 3 26.05 -17.70 -11.69
CA ILE A 3 25.09 -16.97 -10.86
C ILE A 3 24.32 -17.98 -10.01
N ARG A 4 24.14 -17.69 -8.72
CA ARG A 4 23.35 -18.50 -7.78
C ARG A 4 22.25 -17.65 -7.17
N LEU A 5 21.06 -18.23 -7.01
CA LEU A 5 19.89 -17.54 -6.45
C LEU A 5 19.53 -18.17 -5.10
N ALA A 6 19.34 -17.32 -4.08
CA ALA A 6 18.94 -17.76 -2.75
C ALA A 6 17.47 -18.23 -2.71
N ASN A 7 17.14 -19.11 -1.77
CA ASN A 7 15.76 -19.46 -1.42
C ASN A 7 15.63 -19.54 0.12
N PRO A 8 14.61 -18.90 0.72
CA PRO A 8 13.58 -18.08 0.08
C PRO A 8 14.12 -16.71 -0.39
N ARG A 9 13.47 -16.12 -1.39
CA ARG A 9 13.71 -14.74 -1.86
C ARG A 9 12.41 -14.14 -2.37
N GLY A 10 12.24 -12.82 -2.26
CA GLY A 10 11.07 -12.12 -2.76
C GLY A 10 10.02 -11.85 -1.67
N PHE A 11 8.75 -11.98 -2.02
CA PHE A 11 7.63 -11.54 -1.17
C PHE A 11 7.39 -12.48 0.00
N CYS A 12 7.03 -11.89 1.14
CA CYS A 12 6.46 -12.60 2.28
C CYS A 12 4.93 -12.48 2.25
N ALA A 13 4.23 -13.28 3.06
CA ALA A 13 2.77 -13.27 3.13
C ALA A 13 2.18 -11.88 3.49
N GLY A 14 2.88 -11.09 4.32
CA GLY A 14 2.43 -9.74 4.69
C GLY A 14 2.48 -8.75 3.53
N VAL A 15 3.54 -8.81 2.72
CA VAL A 15 3.70 -7.98 1.51
C VAL A 15 2.64 -8.33 0.48
N ASP A 16 2.45 -9.63 0.23
CA ASP A 16 1.46 -10.12 -0.74
C ASP A 16 0.05 -9.67 -0.35
N ARG A 17 -0.32 -9.88 0.92
CA ARG A 17 -1.61 -9.42 1.48
C ARG A 17 -1.81 -7.91 1.35
N ALA A 18 -0.80 -7.10 1.67
CA ALA A 18 -0.95 -5.64 1.65
C ALA A 18 -1.16 -5.11 0.22
N ILE A 19 -0.44 -5.67 -0.76
CA ILE A 19 -0.62 -5.34 -2.18
C ILE A 19 -2.02 -5.78 -2.66
N GLU A 20 -2.46 -6.97 -2.27
CA GLU A 20 -3.78 -7.49 -2.65
C GLU A 20 -4.92 -6.62 -2.09
N ILE A 21 -4.81 -6.12 -0.86
CA ILE A 21 -5.82 -5.23 -0.25
C ILE A 21 -6.01 -3.97 -1.09
N VAL A 22 -4.93 -3.31 -1.51
CA VAL A 22 -5.03 -2.09 -2.34
C VAL A 22 -5.61 -2.42 -3.72
N ASN A 23 -5.14 -3.49 -4.36
CA ASN A 23 -5.66 -3.92 -5.66
C ASN A 23 -7.16 -4.21 -5.62
N ARG A 24 -7.62 -4.95 -4.60
CA ARG A 24 -9.03 -5.29 -4.43
C ARG A 24 -9.89 -4.08 -4.10
N ALA A 25 -9.37 -3.14 -3.31
CA ALA A 25 -10.07 -1.89 -3.06
C ALA A 25 -10.28 -1.11 -4.36
N LEU A 26 -9.26 -1.02 -5.21
CA LEU A 26 -9.36 -0.40 -6.54
C LEU A 26 -10.35 -1.14 -7.45
N ASP A 27 -10.38 -2.48 -7.41
CA ASP A 27 -11.30 -3.27 -8.24
C ASP A 27 -12.77 -3.17 -7.79
N VAL A 28 -13.02 -3.09 -6.49
CA VAL A 28 -14.37 -3.07 -5.90
C VAL A 28 -14.95 -1.66 -5.86
N PHE A 29 -14.15 -0.66 -5.47
CA PHE A 29 -14.62 0.70 -5.20
C PHE A 29 -14.20 1.71 -6.29
N GLY A 30 -13.29 1.32 -7.19
CA GLY A 30 -12.72 2.22 -8.19
C GLY A 30 -11.67 3.17 -7.61
N ALA A 31 -11.08 3.99 -8.48
CA ALA A 31 -10.16 5.04 -8.09
C ALA A 31 -10.91 6.34 -7.70
N PRO A 32 -10.36 7.17 -6.80
CA PRO A 32 -9.09 6.98 -6.09
C PRO A 32 -9.22 6.15 -4.82
N ILE A 33 -8.16 5.41 -4.48
CA ILE A 33 -7.96 4.79 -3.17
C ILE A 33 -6.75 5.42 -2.50
N TYR A 34 -6.90 5.93 -1.28
CA TYR A 34 -5.81 6.54 -0.54
C TYR A 34 -5.04 5.49 0.26
N VAL A 35 -3.73 5.63 0.33
CA VAL A 35 -2.85 4.78 1.12
C VAL A 35 -1.95 5.69 1.95
N ARG A 36 -1.98 5.53 3.27
CA ARG A 36 -1.10 6.29 4.17
C ARG A 36 0.29 5.65 4.16
N HIS A 37 1.27 6.41 3.68
CA HIS A 37 2.62 5.97 3.28
C HIS A 37 2.62 4.90 2.19
N GLU A 38 3.80 4.59 1.65
CA GLU A 38 3.98 3.46 0.73
C GLU A 38 3.50 2.15 1.36
N VAL A 39 2.65 1.41 0.64
CA VAL A 39 2.08 0.14 1.13
C VAL A 39 3.17 -0.88 1.47
N VAL A 40 4.26 -0.86 0.68
CA VAL A 40 5.55 -1.53 0.88
C VAL A 40 6.66 -0.68 0.28
N HIS A 41 7.88 -0.75 0.81
CA HIS A 41 9.03 0.01 0.29
C HIS A 41 9.62 -0.63 -0.98
N ASN A 42 8.84 -0.64 -2.06
CA ASN A 42 9.27 -1.09 -3.38
C ASN A 42 8.71 -0.15 -4.45
N LYS A 43 9.59 0.66 -5.04
CA LYS A 43 9.22 1.65 -6.05
C LYS A 43 8.39 1.08 -7.20
N PHE A 44 8.74 -0.10 -7.73
CA PHE A 44 7.99 -0.71 -8.83
C PHE A 44 6.55 -1.04 -8.43
N VAL A 45 6.35 -1.58 -7.23
CA VAL A 45 5.01 -1.89 -6.70
C VAL A 45 4.20 -0.60 -6.50
N VAL A 46 4.81 0.41 -5.85
CA VAL A 46 4.12 1.67 -5.55
C VAL A 46 3.74 2.40 -6.83
N ASP A 47 4.65 2.50 -7.81
CA ASP A 47 4.38 3.14 -9.11
C ASP A 47 3.30 2.39 -9.90
N ASN A 48 3.26 1.05 -9.83
CA ASN A 48 2.19 0.27 -10.45
C ASN A 48 0.82 0.58 -9.83
N LEU A 49 0.73 0.66 -8.50
CA LEU A 49 -0.50 1.00 -7.79
C LEU A 49 -0.92 2.46 -8.07
N ARG A 50 0.03 3.40 -8.13
CA ARG A 50 -0.25 4.79 -8.55
C ARG A 50 -0.88 4.85 -9.93
N ASN A 51 -0.31 4.11 -10.90
CA ASN A 51 -0.83 4.05 -12.26
C ASN A 51 -2.24 3.44 -12.34
N ARG A 52 -2.64 2.64 -11.34
CA ARG A 52 -4.00 2.10 -11.22
C ARG A 52 -4.98 3.04 -10.48
N GLY A 53 -4.50 4.15 -9.92
CA GLY A 53 -5.34 5.13 -9.21
C GLY A 53 -5.22 5.10 -7.68
N ALA A 54 -4.21 4.42 -7.12
CA ALA A 54 -3.87 4.61 -5.71
C ALA A 54 -3.16 5.96 -5.51
N ILE A 55 -3.54 6.69 -4.46
CA ILE A 55 -2.91 7.94 -4.05
C ILE A 55 -2.18 7.69 -2.73
N PHE A 56 -0.88 7.88 -2.72
CA PHE A 56 -0.06 7.73 -1.52
C PHE A 56 0.11 9.11 -0.87
N VAL A 57 -0.26 9.20 0.40
CA VAL A 57 -0.18 10.42 1.23
C VAL A 57 0.76 10.19 2.40
N ASP A 58 1.33 11.26 2.95
CA ASP A 58 2.16 11.17 4.14
C ASP A 58 1.29 11.20 5.41
N GLU A 59 0.31 12.11 5.43
CA GLU A 59 -0.59 12.34 6.57
C GLU A 59 -2.08 12.16 6.22
N LEU A 60 -2.92 12.02 7.25
CA LEU A 60 -4.36 11.76 7.07
C LEU A 60 -5.15 13.00 6.65
N ASP A 61 -4.70 14.21 7.00
CA ASP A 61 -5.32 15.47 6.60
C ASP A 61 -5.21 15.76 5.09
N GLU A 62 -4.34 15.05 4.38
CA GLU A 62 -4.25 15.05 2.92
C GLU A 62 -5.35 14.21 2.25
N VAL A 63 -6.07 13.39 3.02
CA VAL A 63 -7.18 12.56 2.54
C VAL A 63 -8.48 13.36 2.67
N PRO A 64 -9.26 13.55 1.58
CA PRO A 64 -10.56 14.20 1.69
C PRO A 64 -11.54 13.41 2.55
N ASP A 65 -12.48 14.10 3.18
CA ASP A 65 -13.58 13.47 3.93
C ASP A 65 -14.33 12.42 3.09
N ASP A 66 -14.84 11.40 3.79
CA ASP A 66 -15.62 10.29 3.21
C ASP A 66 -14.86 9.51 2.11
N LYS A 67 -13.53 9.43 2.17
CA LYS A 67 -12.69 8.60 1.29
C LYS A 67 -12.13 7.38 2.00
N LEU A 68 -11.90 6.33 1.21
CA LEU A 68 -11.24 5.11 1.69
C LEU A 68 -9.74 5.33 1.83
N VAL A 69 -9.23 5.06 3.03
CA VAL A 69 -7.79 5.06 3.35
C VAL A 69 -7.33 3.66 3.78
N ILE A 70 -6.18 3.24 3.27
CA ILE A 70 -5.52 1.98 3.63
C ILE A 70 -4.22 2.30 4.38
N PHE A 71 -4.03 1.70 5.55
CA PHE A 71 -2.74 1.75 6.25
C PHE A 71 -1.74 0.77 5.65
N SER A 72 -0.47 1.18 5.56
CA SER A 72 0.61 0.35 5.01
C SER A 72 0.87 -0.92 5.83
N ALA A 73 1.65 -1.85 5.24
CA ALA A 73 2.04 -3.11 5.89
C ALA A 73 2.89 -2.92 7.17
N HIS A 74 3.45 -1.74 7.38
CA HIS A 74 4.34 -1.41 8.49
C HIS A 74 3.58 -1.07 9.78
N GLY A 75 2.26 -0.88 9.69
CA GLY A 75 1.42 -0.44 10.80
C GLY A 75 1.42 1.08 10.99
N VAL A 76 0.61 1.52 11.96
CA VAL A 76 0.41 2.92 12.34
C VAL A 76 0.27 3.01 13.87
N SER A 77 0.48 4.20 14.43
CA SER A 77 0.28 4.43 15.87
C SER A 77 -1.22 4.46 16.23
N GLN A 78 -1.53 4.29 17.52
CA GLN A 78 -2.91 4.43 18.01
C GLN A 78 -3.48 5.83 17.77
N ALA A 79 -2.63 6.88 17.83
CA ALA A 79 -3.07 8.24 17.55
C ALA A 79 -3.58 8.39 16.11
N VAL A 80 -2.82 7.87 15.14
CA VAL A 80 -3.21 7.85 13.71
C VAL A 80 -4.47 7.03 13.49
N GLN A 81 -4.63 5.90 14.20
CA GLN A 81 -5.86 5.10 14.12
C GLN A 81 -7.09 5.81 14.67
N ASN A 82 -6.93 6.64 15.71
CA ASN A 82 -8.05 7.37 16.32
C ASN A 82 -8.42 8.65 15.54
N GLU A 83 -7.52 9.13 14.69
CA GLU A 83 -7.72 10.27 13.80
C GLU A 83 -8.54 9.89 12.56
N ALA A 84 -8.40 8.65 12.07
CA ALA A 84 -9.13 8.09 10.93
C ALA A 84 -10.54 7.60 11.30
#